data_AF-A0A935UVZ6-F1
#
_entry.id   AF-A0A935UVZ6-F1
#
_cell.length_a   1.000
_cell.length_b   1.000
_cell.length_c   1.000
_cell.angle_alpha   90.00
_cell.angle_beta   90.00
_cell.angle_gamma   90.00
#
_symmetry.space_group_name_H-M   'P 1'
#
loop_
_entity.id
_entity.type
_entity.pdbx_description
1 polymer ?
#
loop_
_entity_poly.entity_id
_entity_poly.type
_entity_poly.pdbx_seq_one_letter_code
_entity_poly.pdbx_strand_id
1 'polypeptide(L)'
;MFAGRLKLRTFVILAGLGGGALCAGVVGSYLIFMPASKPEPPEPVIAVADEAPVGAAPSPQPTATPTATPTGPGMRPEDVTALEYRGRDIGSDKLKDVSKGRSFKVNVYQDAGHTTANRVKIDLDRDDKWDEKIDFKPEGVIRQVAPNDDENYTQTYRLVDGAWVQG
;
A
#
# COMPACT_ATOMS: atom_id res chain seq x y z
N MET A 1 -40.66 -33.74 16.10
CA MET A 1 -39.41 -33.93 16.87
C MET A 1 -38.54 -32.71 16.63
N PHE A 2 -38.52 -31.78 17.58
CA PHE A 2 -37.62 -30.62 17.59
C PHE A 2 -36.33 -31.00 18.33
N ALA A 3 -35.17 -30.58 17.83
CA ALA A 3 -34.05 -30.07 18.64
C ALA A 3 -32.84 -29.74 17.76
N GLY A 4 -32.58 -28.44 17.60
CA GLY A 4 -31.29 -27.93 17.13
C GLY A 4 -30.18 -28.14 18.17
N ARG A 5 -28.93 -28.12 17.69
CA ARG A 5 -27.74 -28.06 18.54
C ARG A 5 -27.00 -26.75 18.26
N LEU A 6 -27.25 -25.75 19.11
CA LEU A 6 -26.35 -24.61 19.31
C LEU A 6 -25.10 -25.10 20.04
N LYS A 7 -23.90 -24.77 19.55
CA LYS A 7 -22.65 -24.89 20.32
C LYS A 7 -22.21 -23.49 20.75
N LEU A 8 -22.65 -23.12 21.95
CA LEU A 8 -22.15 -22.01 22.76
C LEU A 8 -20.94 -22.51 23.57
N ARG A 9 -19.76 -21.90 23.43
CA ARG A 9 -18.61 -22.07 24.34
C ARG A 9 -17.83 -20.75 24.41
N THR A 10 -18.14 -19.89 25.37
CA THR A 10 -17.50 -19.75 26.70
C THR A 10 -16.44 -18.64 26.70
N PHE A 11 -16.88 -17.46 27.12
CA PHE A 11 -16.04 -16.38 27.64
C PHE A 11 -15.31 -16.86 28.91
N VAL A 12 -14.02 -16.55 29.03
CA VAL A 12 -13.31 -16.53 30.32
C VAL A 12 -12.62 -15.18 30.44
N ILE A 13 -13.22 -14.31 31.24
CA ILE A 13 -12.58 -13.17 31.89
C ILE A 13 -12.10 -13.69 33.25
N LEU A 14 -10.82 -13.52 33.56
CA LEU A 14 -10.32 -13.66 34.93
C LEU A 14 -9.30 -12.56 35.18
N ALA A 15 -9.71 -11.61 36.01
CA ALA A 15 -8.90 -10.58 36.62
C ALA A 15 -8.38 -11.06 37.98
N GLY A 16 -7.22 -10.54 38.40
CA GLY A 16 -6.69 -10.64 39.78
C GLY A 16 -5.16 -10.56 39.77
N LEU A 17 -4.55 -9.38 39.86
CA LEU A 17 -4.13 -8.67 41.09
C LEU A 17 -2.95 -9.33 41.84
N GLY A 18 -1.80 -8.62 41.86
CA GLY A 18 -0.99 -8.49 43.08
C GLY A 18 0.51 -8.84 43.00
N GLY A 19 1.36 -7.83 43.17
CA GLY A 19 2.79 -7.93 43.54
C GLY A 19 3.74 -7.58 42.40
N GLY A 20 4.49 -6.47 42.36
CA GLY A 20 5.06 -5.69 43.45
C GLY A 20 6.57 -5.92 43.48
N ALA A 21 7.34 -5.25 42.63
CA ALA A 21 8.78 -5.08 42.79
C ALA A 21 9.23 -3.77 42.13
N LEU A 22 9.67 -2.86 43.00
CA LEU A 22 10.32 -1.58 42.72
C LEU A 22 11.64 -1.78 41.98
N CYS A 23 11.85 -1.04 40.90
CA CYS A 23 13.13 -0.41 40.62
C CYS A 23 12.86 1.01 40.16
N ALA A 24 13.34 1.95 40.97
CA ALA A 24 13.28 3.38 40.76
C ALA A 24 14.25 3.84 39.66
N GLY A 25 13.85 4.91 38.97
CA GLY A 25 14.75 5.96 38.49
C GLY A 25 15.58 5.66 37.25
N VAL A 26 15.26 6.34 36.13
CA VAL A 26 16.13 7.38 35.57
C VAL A 26 15.24 8.38 34.80
N VAL A 27 15.17 9.60 35.31
CA VAL A 27 14.93 10.80 34.48
C VAL A 27 16.28 11.18 33.90
N GLY A 28 16.35 11.39 32.59
CA GLY A 28 17.53 11.86 31.88
C GLY A 28 17.39 11.54 30.39
N SER A 29 16.84 12.47 29.61
CA SER A 29 17.60 13.47 28.85
C SER A 29 18.33 12.85 27.66
N TYR A 30 17.95 13.33 26.47
CA TYR A 30 18.82 13.64 25.33
C TYR A 30 20.08 12.76 25.16
N LEU A 31 20.16 12.04 24.04
CA LEU A 31 21.24 12.25 23.08
C LEU A 31 20.97 11.47 21.79
N ILE A 32 20.82 12.26 20.74
CA ILE A 32 20.86 11.92 19.33
C ILE A 32 22.26 11.34 19.04
N PHE A 33 22.33 10.09 18.58
CA PHE A 33 23.55 9.56 17.94
C PHE A 33 23.39 9.71 16.43
N MET A 34 23.77 10.89 15.94
CA MET A 34 24.16 11.10 14.55
C MET A 34 25.55 10.50 14.36
N PRO A 35 25.82 9.70 13.31
CA PRO A 35 27.18 9.43 12.90
C PRO A 35 27.83 10.73 12.40
N ALA A 36 29.01 11.04 12.95
CA ALA A 36 29.78 12.24 12.68
C ALA A 36 30.15 12.36 11.19
N SER A 37 29.76 13.48 10.59
CA SER A 37 30.29 13.96 9.31
C SER A 37 31.78 14.23 9.48
N LYS A 38 32.60 13.51 8.73
CA LYS A 38 34.03 13.78 8.56
C LYS A 38 34.18 15.14 7.87
N PRO A 39 34.93 16.12 8.43
CA PRO A 39 35.18 17.38 7.75
C PRO A 39 36.16 17.16 6.59
N GLU A 40 35.72 17.48 5.39
CA GLU A 40 36.55 17.49 4.18
C GLU A 40 37.37 18.79 4.12
N PRO A 41 38.68 18.74 3.79
CA PRO A 41 39.52 19.93 3.66
C PRO A 41 39.04 20.87 2.54
N PRO A 42 39.23 22.20 2.66
CA PRO A 42 38.86 23.11 1.59
C PRO A 42 39.78 22.93 0.37
N GLU A 43 39.21 22.51 -0.75
CA GLU A 43 39.90 22.50 -2.05
C GLU A 43 40.13 23.93 -2.56
N PRO A 44 41.29 24.20 -3.22
CA PRO A 44 41.65 25.53 -3.69
C PRO A 44 40.79 26.00 -4.86
N VAL A 45 40.25 27.21 -4.73
CA VAL A 45 39.53 27.95 -5.78
C VAL A 45 40.46 28.28 -6.96
N ILE A 46 40.24 27.63 -8.10
CA ILE A 46 40.77 28.09 -9.40
C ILE A 46 39.64 28.81 -10.12
N ALA A 47 39.89 30.08 -10.44
CA ALA A 47 39.00 30.96 -11.15
C ALA A 47 39.11 30.77 -12.68
N VAL A 48 37.93 30.64 -13.30
CA VAL A 48 37.49 31.10 -14.64
C VAL A 48 38.24 30.62 -15.88
N ALA A 49 37.55 29.81 -16.68
CA ALA A 49 37.59 29.92 -18.14
C ALA A 49 36.17 29.75 -18.72
N ASP A 50 35.79 30.74 -19.51
CA ASP A 50 34.60 30.89 -20.34
C ASP A 50 34.44 29.70 -21.31
N GLU A 51 33.34 28.94 -21.22
CA GLU A 51 32.87 28.06 -22.28
C GLU A 51 31.39 28.34 -22.58
N ALA A 52 31.11 28.49 -23.87
CA ALA A 52 29.86 28.93 -24.50
C ALA A 52 28.61 28.11 -24.08
N PRO A 53 27.40 28.69 -24.19
CA PRO A 53 26.16 27.96 -23.93
C PRO A 53 25.93 26.91 -25.02
N VAL A 54 26.34 25.66 -24.75
CA VAL A 54 25.91 24.51 -25.55
C VAL A 54 24.47 24.21 -25.15
N GLY A 55 23.57 24.34 -26.12
CA GLY A 55 22.13 24.22 -25.95
C GLY A 55 21.73 22.95 -25.20
N ALA A 56 21.07 23.14 -24.07
CA ALA A 56 20.26 22.11 -23.45
C ALA A 56 19.08 21.81 -24.40
N ALA A 57 19.21 20.77 -25.21
CA ALA A 57 18.08 20.18 -25.89
C ALA A 57 17.20 19.49 -24.82
N PRO A 58 15.94 19.90 -24.60
CA PRO A 58 15.03 19.11 -23.79
C PRO A 58 14.76 17.80 -24.52
N SER A 59 15.15 16.68 -23.93
CA SER A 59 14.61 15.38 -24.36
C SER A 59 13.10 15.39 -24.14
N PRO A 60 12.28 15.15 -25.17
CA PRO A 60 10.85 14.98 -24.98
C PRO A 60 10.63 13.64 -24.27
N GLN A 61 10.28 13.68 -22.99
CA GLN A 61 9.74 12.51 -22.30
C GLN A 61 8.35 12.26 -22.92
N PRO A 62 8.10 11.10 -23.54
CA PRO A 62 6.79 10.81 -24.09
C PRO A 62 5.76 10.68 -22.98
N THR A 63 4.74 11.52 -23.13
CA THR A 63 3.47 11.54 -22.44
C THR A 63 2.79 10.17 -22.48
N ALA A 64 2.47 9.62 -21.32
CA ALA A 64 1.27 8.83 -21.13
C ALA A 64 0.80 9.05 -19.69
N THR A 65 -0.05 10.06 -19.50
CA THR A 65 -0.97 10.07 -18.35
C THR A 65 -2.00 9.00 -18.65
N PRO A 66 -2.09 7.87 -17.92
CA PRO A 66 -3.29 7.08 -17.95
C PRO A 66 -4.38 7.96 -17.34
N THR A 67 -5.23 8.52 -18.21
CA THR A 67 -6.45 9.19 -17.79
C THR A 67 -7.35 8.12 -17.17
N ALA A 68 -7.28 7.95 -15.85
CA ALA A 68 -8.24 7.14 -15.11
C ALA A 68 -9.61 7.83 -15.21
N THR A 69 -10.35 7.52 -16.27
CA THR A 69 -11.78 7.84 -16.34
C THR A 69 -12.53 6.64 -15.78
N PRO A 70 -13.11 6.71 -14.57
CA PRO A 70 -14.04 5.69 -14.12
C PRO A 70 -15.37 5.94 -14.81
N THR A 71 -15.52 5.45 -16.04
CA THR A 71 -16.82 5.39 -16.70
C THR A 71 -17.31 3.95 -16.58
N GLY A 72 -18.27 3.68 -15.70
CA GLY A 72 -19.01 2.41 -15.79
C GLY A 72 -19.75 2.31 -17.14
N PRO A 73 -20.18 1.12 -17.61
CA PRO A 73 -20.17 -0.18 -16.94
C PRO A 73 -19.20 -1.18 -17.60
N GLY A 74 -18.35 -1.76 -16.76
CA GLY A 74 -17.46 -2.87 -17.09
C GLY A 74 -16.35 -2.91 -16.05
N MET A 75 -16.22 -4.03 -15.33
CA MET A 75 -15.01 -4.25 -14.55
C MET A 75 -13.82 -4.34 -15.51
N ARG A 76 -12.75 -3.61 -15.22
CA ARG A 76 -11.51 -3.71 -16.00
C ARG A 76 -10.84 -5.06 -15.70
N PRO A 77 -9.98 -5.59 -16.59
CA PRO A 77 -9.29 -6.86 -16.36
C PRO A 77 -8.51 -6.91 -15.02
N GLU A 78 -7.94 -5.79 -14.61
CA GLU A 78 -7.26 -5.62 -13.31
C GLU A 78 -8.22 -5.71 -12.13
N ASP A 79 -9.42 -5.13 -12.23
CA ASP A 79 -10.46 -5.20 -11.21
C ASP A 79 -10.93 -6.66 -11.05
N VAL A 80 -11.18 -7.34 -12.18
CA VAL A 80 -11.57 -8.77 -12.18
C VAL A 80 -10.50 -9.62 -11.51
N THR A 81 -9.23 -9.44 -11.91
CA THR A 81 -8.09 -10.18 -11.35
C THR A 81 -7.98 -9.96 -9.85
N ALA A 82 -8.16 -8.74 -9.37
CA ALA A 82 -8.13 -8.43 -7.95
C ALA A 82 -9.30 -9.10 -7.20
N LEU A 83 -10.52 -8.98 -7.73
CA LEU A 83 -11.74 -9.44 -7.07
C LEU A 83 -11.86 -10.97 -6.98
N GLU A 84 -11.14 -11.73 -7.82
CA GLU A 84 -11.00 -13.19 -7.69
C GLU A 84 -10.42 -13.64 -6.34
N TYR A 85 -9.67 -12.77 -5.65
CA TYR A 85 -9.06 -13.08 -4.35
C TYR A 85 -9.97 -12.73 -3.16
N ARG A 86 -11.12 -12.10 -3.40
CA ARG A 86 -12.05 -11.74 -2.32
C ARG A 86 -12.52 -13.01 -1.58
N GLY A 87 -12.24 -13.06 -0.28
CA GLY A 87 -12.62 -14.19 0.57
C GLY A 87 -11.79 -15.47 0.34
N ARG A 88 -10.70 -15.40 -0.42
CA ARG A 88 -9.79 -16.51 -0.65
C ARG A 88 -8.66 -16.50 0.37
N ASP A 89 -8.41 -17.63 1.03
CA ASP A 89 -7.15 -17.86 1.74
C ASP A 89 -6.04 -18.09 0.71
N ILE A 90 -4.99 -17.28 0.78
CA ILE A 90 -3.84 -17.38 -0.14
C ILE A 90 -2.71 -18.24 0.42
N GLY A 91 -2.84 -18.74 1.66
CA GLY A 91 -1.87 -19.65 2.29
C GLY A 91 -0.50 -19.03 2.61
N SER A 92 -0.35 -17.72 2.41
CA SER A 92 0.82 -16.91 2.72
C SER A 92 0.39 -15.51 3.13
N ASP A 93 1.34 -14.69 3.59
CA ASP A 93 1.13 -13.27 3.84
C ASP A 93 0.93 -12.46 2.54
N LYS A 94 1.54 -12.92 1.45
CA LYS A 94 1.56 -12.23 0.17
C LYS A 94 1.70 -13.16 -1.02
N LEU A 95 0.97 -12.88 -2.10
CA LEU A 95 1.24 -13.36 -3.45
C LEU A 95 1.77 -12.19 -4.30
N LYS A 96 2.91 -12.41 -4.96
CA LYS A 96 3.56 -11.42 -5.80
C LYS A 96 3.18 -11.65 -7.26
N ASP A 97 2.81 -10.57 -7.95
CA ASP A 97 2.56 -10.51 -9.40
C ASP A 97 1.69 -11.67 -9.91
N VAL A 98 0.47 -11.76 -9.40
CA VAL A 98 -0.50 -12.79 -9.80
C VAL A 98 -1.02 -12.60 -11.23
N SER A 99 -0.68 -11.47 -11.87
CA SER A 99 -1.04 -11.11 -13.24
C SER A 99 0.14 -11.20 -14.20
N LYS A 100 1.15 -12.03 -13.90
CA LYS A 100 2.34 -12.19 -14.74
C LYS A 100 1.99 -12.43 -16.21
N GLY A 101 2.60 -11.65 -17.11
CA GLY A 101 2.33 -11.70 -18.55
C GLY A 101 1.21 -10.78 -19.02
N ARG A 102 0.55 -10.05 -18.11
CA ARG A 102 -0.38 -8.96 -18.43
C ARG A 102 0.33 -7.61 -18.42
N SER A 103 -0.32 -6.60 -19.00
CA SER A 103 0.18 -5.22 -19.04
C SER A 103 0.22 -4.53 -17.68
N PHE A 104 -0.43 -5.11 -16.67
CA PHE A 104 -0.49 -4.62 -15.30
C PHE A 104 0.04 -5.68 -14.32
N LYS A 105 0.39 -5.25 -13.12
CA LYS A 105 0.90 -6.07 -12.02
C LYS A 105 -0.04 -6.02 -10.83
N VAL A 106 -0.35 -7.19 -10.27
CA VAL A 106 -1.21 -7.32 -9.09
C VAL A 106 -0.48 -8.05 -7.98
N ASN A 107 -0.39 -7.42 -6.82
CA ASN A 107 0.06 -8.05 -5.58
C ASN A 107 -1.12 -8.24 -4.63
N VAL A 108 -1.27 -9.44 -4.08
CA VAL A 108 -2.35 -9.78 -3.14
C VAL A 108 -1.76 -9.98 -1.76
N TYR A 109 -2.44 -9.49 -0.73
CA TYR A 109 -2.00 -9.51 0.65
C TYR A 109 -3.07 -10.15 1.54
N GLN A 110 -2.61 -10.96 2.48
CA GLN A 110 -3.34 -11.48 3.63
C GLN A 110 -2.57 -11.07 4.87
N ASP A 111 -2.88 -9.86 5.33
CA ASP A 111 -2.19 -9.22 6.45
C ASP A 111 -2.47 -9.97 7.77
N ALA A 112 -1.59 -9.78 8.76
CA ALA A 112 -1.70 -10.44 10.06
C ALA A 112 -3.08 -10.20 10.70
N GLY A 113 -3.71 -11.28 11.17
CA GLY A 113 -5.06 -11.24 11.75
C GLY A 113 -6.20 -11.48 10.75
N HIS A 114 -5.91 -11.64 9.46
CA HIS A 114 -6.90 -12.00 8.44
C HIS A 114 -6.77 -13.47 8.03
N THR A 115 -7.92 -14.16 7.91
CA THR A 115 -7.99 -15.57 7.46
C THR A 115 -8.06 -15.71 5.94
N THR A 116 -8.22 -14.60 5.23
CA THR A 116 -8.32 -14.53 3.77
C THR A 116 -7.64 -13.26 3.30
N ALA A 117 -7.33 -13.16 2.01
CA ALA A 117 -6.85 -11.94 1.40
C ALA A 117 -7.75 -10.75 1.77
N ASN A 118 -7.13 -9.66 2.19
CA ASN A 118 -7.80 -8.46 2.68
C ASN A 118 -7.40 -7.21 1.90
N ARG A 119 -6.34 -7.28 1.09
CA ARG A 119 -5.83 -6.14 0.33
C ARG A 119 -5.17 -6.57 -0.97
N VAL A 120 -5.30 -5.74 -2.00
CA VAL A 120 -4.64 -5.88 -3.30
C VAL A 120 -3.99 -4.54 -3.64
N LYS A 121 -2.76 -4.55 -4.19
CA LYS A 121 -2.15 -3.39 -4.85
C LYS A 121 -2.03 -3.68 -6.35
N ILE A 122 -2.39 -2.70 -7.16
CA ILE A 122 -2.37 -2.77 -8.62
C ILE A 122 -1.43 -1.67 -9.11
N ASP A 123 -0.56 -2.07 -10.01
CA ASP A 123 0.40 -1.25 -10.75
C ASP A 123 0.00 -1.44 -12.22
N LEU A 124 -0.52 -0.38 -12.84
CA LEU A 124 -1.21 -0.42 -14.13
C LEU A 124 -0.24 -0.48 -15.31
N ASP A 125 0.99 0.00 -15.14
CA ASP A 125 1.99 0.12 -16.20
C ASP A 125 3.30 -0.66 -15.93
N ARG A 126 3.36 -1.35 -14.78
CA ARG A 126 4.47 -2.20 -14.31
C ARG A 126 5.75 -1.44 -14.03
N ASP A 127 5.65 -0.19 -13.55
CA ASP A 127 6.79 0.66 -13.24
C ASP A 127 7.27 0.55 -11.77
N ASP A 128 6.70 -0.39 -11.01
CA ASP A 128 6.93 -0.62 -9.59
C ASP A 128 6.37 0.48 -8.64
N LYS A 129 5.53 1.37 -9.16
CA LYS A 129 4.66 2.25 -8.36
C LYS A 129 3.22 1.76 -8.41
N TRP A 130 2.49 1.98 -7.32
CA TRP A 130 1.15 1.40 -7.15
C TRP A 130 0.06 2.44 -7.39
N ASP A 131 -0.48 2.46 -8.61
CA ASP A 131 -1.60 3.33 -8.99
C ASP A 131 -2.84 3.11 -8.13
N GLU A 132 -3.11 1.86 -7.75
CA GLU A 132 -4.35 1.53 -7.07
C GLU A 132 -4.16 0.55 -5.91
N LYS A 133 -5.06 0.68 -4.94
CA LYS A 133 -5.17 -0.22 -3.80
C LYS A 133 -6.64 -0.57 -3.59
N ILE A 134 -6.91 -1.87 -3.45
CA ILE A 134 -8.25 -2.38 -3.15
C ILE A 134 -8.22 -3.07 -1.79
N ASP A 135 -9.07 -2.62 -0.87
CA ASP A 135 -9.26 -3.23 0.45
C ASP A 135 -10.57 -4.02 0.49
N PHE A 136 -10.50 -5.29 0.89
CA PHE A 136 -11.66 -6.15 1.14
C PHE A 136 -12.06 -6.04 2.60
N LYS A 137 -13.09 -5.25 2.87
CA LYS A 137 -13.58 -5.03 4.22
C LYS A 137 -14.94 -5.73 4.45
N PRO A 138 -15.32 -6.01 5.70
CA PRO A 138 -16.65 -6.55 6.00
C PRO A 138 -17.79 -5.67 5.49
N GLU A 139 -17.62 -4.35 5.55
CA GLU A 139 -18.60 -3.35 5.08
C GLU A 139 -18.65 -3.19 3.55
N GLY A 140 -17.70 -3.78 2.82
CA GLY A 140 -17.64 -3.68 1.37
C GLY A 140 -16.23 -3.63 0.81
N VAL A 141 -16.13 -3.46 -0.51
CA VAL A 141 -14.85 -3.34 -1.21
C VAL A 141 -14.58 -1.87 -1.50
N ILE A 142 -13.42 -1.39 -1.08
CA ILE A 142 -12.98 -0.01 -1.27
C ILE A 142 -11.80 -0.02 -2.24
N ARG A 143 -11.87 0.80 -3.29
CA ARG A 143 -10.74 1.07 -4.19
C ARG A 143 -10.24 2.48 -3.94
N GLN A 144 -8.93 2.64 -3.80
CA GLN A 144 -8.29 3.94 -3.74
C GLN A 144 -7.32 4.07 -4.92
N VAL A 145 -7.27 5.26 -5.54
CA VAL A 145 -6.50 5.52 -6.76
C VAL A 145 -5.55 6.69 -6.51
N ALA A 146 -4.30 6.56 -6.95
CA ALA A 146 -3.25 7.56 -6.98
C ALA A 146 -3.12 8.07 -8.43
N PRO A 147 -3.82 9.17 -8.81
CA PRO A 147 -3.96 9.57 -10.22
C PRO A 147 -2.66 10.04 -10.88
N ASN A 148 -1.67 10.40 -10.07
CA ASN A 148 -0.36 10.89 -10.54
C ASN A 148 0.73 9.82 -10.45
N ASP A 149 0.36 8.56 -10.23
CA ASP A 149 1.29 7.45 -10.05
C ASP A 149 2.41 7.78 -9.02
N ASP A 150 1.97 8.22 -7.85
CA ASP A 150 2.81 8.71 -6.76
C ASP A 150 2.49 8.01 -5.43
N GLU A 151 1.66 6.96 -5.49
CA GLU A 151 1.05 6.28 -4.35
C GLU A 151 0.26 7.21 -3.40
N ASN A 152 0.00 8.47 -3.80
CA ASN A 152 -0.86 9.38 -3.07
C ASN A 152 -2.32 9.14 -3.47
N TYR A 153 -2.96 8.21 -2.76
CA TYR A 153 -4.34 7.79 -3.03
C TYR A 153 -5.36 8.89 -2.70
N THR A 154 -5.63 9.78 -3.66
CA THR A 154 -6.51 10.95 -3.49
C THR A 154 -7.96 10.69 -3.89
N GLN A 155 -8.24 9.60 -4.62
CA GLN A 155 -9.60 9.23 -5.01
C GLN A 155 -10.01 7.92 -4.34
N THR A 156 -11.28 7.83 -3.92
CA THR A 156 -11.84 6.63 -3.29
C THR A 156 -13.15 6.23 -3.96
N TYR A 157 -13.34 4.93 -4.15
CA TYR A 157 -14.51 4.32 -4.75
C TYR A 157 -14.99 3.14 -3.89
N ARG A 158 -16.28 2.85 -3.96
CA ARG A 158 -16.92 1.66 -3.38
C ARG A 158 -17.48 0.79 -4.49
N LEU A 159 -17.35 -0.52 -4.34
CA LEU A 159 -17.99 -1.46 -5.26
C LEU A 159 -19.47 -1.61 -4.87
N VAL A 160 -20.37 -1.18 -5.74
CA VAL A 160 -21.83 -1.29 -5.57
C VAL A 160 -22.40 -1.93 -6.83
N ASP A 161 -23.12 -3.04 -6.68
CA ASP A 161 -23.77 -3.78 -7.78
C ASP A 161 -22.86 -4.04 -9.00
N GLY A 162 -21.58 -4.37 -8.72
CA GLY A 162 -20.58 -4.67 -9.76
C GLY A 162 -19.96 -3.45 -10.44
N ALA A 163 -20.25 -2.24 -9.97
CA ALA A 163 -19.70 -0.99 -10.47
C ALA A 163 -18.95 -0.21 -9.38
N TRP A 164 -17.90 0.49 -9.77
CA TRP A 164 -17.21 1.42 -8.89
C TRP A 164 -17.97 2.74 -8.82
N VAL A 165 -18.43 3.09 -7.63
CA VAL A 165 -19.11 4.34 -7.32
C VAL A 165 -18.18 5.21 -6.49
N GLN A 166 -17.99 6.47 -6.90
CA GLN A 166 -17.14 7.40 -6.15
C GLN A 166 -17.70 7.61 -4.73
N GLY A 167 -16.84 7.53 -3.73
CA GLY A 167 -17.18 7.59 -2.30
C GLY A 167 -16.85 8.92 -1.64
#